data_AF-A0A9X1HMN0-F1
#
_entry.id   AF-A0A9X1HMN0-F1
#
_cell.length_a   1.000
_cell.length_b   1.000
_cell.length_c   1.000
_cell.angle_alpha   90.00
_cell.angle_beta   90.00
_cell.angle_gamma   90.00
#
_symmetry.space_group_name_H-M   'P 1'
#
loop_
_entity.id
_entity.type
_entity.pdbx_description
1 polymer ?
#
loop_
_entity_poly.entity_id
_entity_poly.type
_entity_poly.pdbx_seq_one_letter_code
_entity_poly.pdbx_strand_id
1 'polypeptide(L)'
;MKRSFGRNTVNLEFEGDGSFLERIEGIRINNKSVNFAEIRLLNGIDEQEILKAALQHVRVTKYEFVQPSLNEIFISSVGTDNVPKS
;
A
#
# COMPACT_ATOMS: atom_id res chain seq x y z
N MET A 1 -6.35 6.49 -18.10
CA MET A 1 -6.70 5.93 -16.78
C MET A 1 -5.55 5.04 -16.31
N LYS A 2 -4.83 5.42 -15.24
CA LYS A 2 -3.72 4.61 -14.71
C LYS A 2 -4.29 3.37 -14.04
N ARG A 3 -4.16 2.21 -14.67
CA ARG A 3 -4.46 0.92 -14.07
C ARG A 3 -3.39 0.64 -13.02
N SER A 4 -3.74 0.74 -11.74
CA SER A 4 -2.89 0.24 -10.65
C SER A 4 -2.98 -1.27 -10.67
N PHE A 5 -2.24 -1.91 -11.58
CA PHE A 5 -2.05 -3.35 -11.51
C PHE A 5 -1.37 -3.65 -10.15
N GLY A 6 -1.93 -4.64 -9.44
CA GLY A 6 -1.80 -4.86 -8.01
C GLY A 6 -0.39 -4.66 -7.45
N ARG A 7 -0.32 -4.06 -6.27
CA ARG A 7 0.92 -3.96 -5.47
C ARG A 7 0.60 -4.26 -4.02
N ASN A 8 1.62 -4.66 -3.28
CA ASN A 8 1.56 -4.86 -1.85
C ASN A 8 0.98 -3.61 -1.16
N THR A 9 -0.12 -3.81 -0.45
CA THR A 9 -0.90 -2.74 0.18
C THR A 9 -1.27 -3.14 1.60
N VAL A 10 -1.16 -2.21 2.54
CA VAL A 10 -1.66 -2.35 3.91
C VAL A 10 -2.91 -1.49 4.04
N ASN A 11 -4.01 -2.11 4.45
CA ASN A 11 -5.21 -1.43 4.89
C ASN A 11 -5.22 -1.39 6.41
N LEU A 12 -5.32 -0.18 6.96
CA LEU A 12 -5.27 0.06 8.39
C LEU A 12 -6.52 0.82 8.82
N GLU A 13 -7.26 0.29 9.78
CA GLU A 13 -8.25 1.05 10.56
C GLU A 13 -7.70 1.34 11.95
N PHE A 14 -7.93 2.56 12.43
CA PHE A 14 -7.36 3.03 13.70
C PHE A 14 -8.18 4.15 14.33
N GLU A 15 -7.99 4.34 15.64
CA GLU A 15 -8.45 5.50 16.40
C GLU A 15 -7.24 6.35 16.81
N GLY A 16 -7.29 7.66 16.54
CA GLY A 16 -6.22 8.61 16.88
C GLY A 16 -5.72 9.41 15.68
N ASP A 17 -4.55 10.03 15.81
CA ASP A 17 -3.94 10.86 14.77
C ASP A 17 -3.10 10.03 13.78
N GLY A 18 -3.64 9.80 12.58
CA GLY A 18 -2.98 9.09 11.48
C GLY A 18 -1.86 9.89 10.76
N SER A 19 -1.48 11.07 11.25
CA SER A 19 -0.43 11.90 10.62
C SER A 19 0.97 11.31 10.74
N PHE A 20 1.19 10.31 11.60
CA PHE A 20 2.48 9.59 11.67
C PHE A 20 2.84 8.88 10.35
N LEU A 21 1.83 8.45 9.58
CA LEU A 21 2.03 7.76 8.30
C LEU A 21 2.80 8.61 7.28
N GLU A 22 2.70 9.93 7.35
CA GLU A 22 3.39 10.85 6.41
C GLU A 22 4.90 10.92 6.66
N ARG A 23 5.37 10.40 7.80
CA ARG A 23 6.79 10.36 8.17
C ARG A 23 7.45 9.03 7.82
N ILE A 24 6.69 8.05 7.38
CA ILE A 24 7.21 6.73 7.01
C ILE A 24 7.74 6.82 5.57
N GLU A 25 9.03 6.58 5.40
CA GLU A 25 9.65 6.49 4.09
C GLU A 25 9.33 5.15 3.41
N GLY A 26 9.38 5.11 2.08
CA GLY A 26 9.14 3.87 1.34
C GLY A 26 7.66 3.44 1.29
N ILE A 27 6.72 4.29 1.69
CA ILE A 27 5.29 4.07 1.45
C ILE A 27 4.67 5.16 0.59
N ARG A 28 3.50 4.84 0.01
CA ARG A 28 2.62 5.79 -0.63
C ARG A 28 1.21 5.62 -0.08
N ILE A 29 0.67 6.68 0.50
CA ILE A 29 -0.73 6.71 0.93
C ILE A 29 -1.60 6.90 -0.30
N ASN A 30 -2.45 5.93 -0.62
CA ASN A 30 -3.39 6.00 -1.73
C ASN A 30 -4.72 6.64 -1.29
N ASN A 31 -5.14 6.35 -0.06
CA ASN A 31 -6.35 6.89 0.55
C ASN A 31 -6.13 7.06 2.06
N LYS A 32 -6.68 8.13 2.65
CA LYS A 32 -6.62 8.40 4.08
C LYS A 32 -7.87 9.16 4.50
N SER A 33 -8.52 8.67 5.55
CA SER A 33 -9.62 9.33 6.25
C SER A 33 -9.25 9.48 7.74
N VAL A 34 -10.22 9.89 8.56
CA VAL A 34 -10.03 10.07 10.00
C VAL A 34 -9.60 8.77 10.71
N ASN A 35 -10.12 7.62 10.27
CA ASN A 35 -9.95 6.33 10.94
C ASN A 35 -9.45 5.21 10.02
N PHE A 36 -9.06 5.54 8.78
CA PHE A 36 -8.62 4.56 7.80
C PHE A 36 -7.47 5.08 6.95
N ALA A 37 -6.56 4.20 6.57
CA ALA A 37 -5.54 4.45 5.56
C ALA A 37 -5.32 3.22 4.67
N GLU A 38 -5.25 3.47 3.36
CA GLU A 38 -4.76 2.52 2.35
C GLU A 38 -3.33 2.91 1.98
N ILE A 39 -2.38 2.04 2.29
CA ILE A 39 -0.95 2.32 2.24
C ILE A 39 -0.30 1.35 1.25
N ARG A 40 0.17 1.86 0.11
CA ARG A 40 0.96 1.10 -0.84
C ARG A 40 2.41 1.02 -0.36
N LEU A 41 2.94 -0.19 -0.29
CA LEU A 41 4.33 -0.47 0.04
C LEU A 41 5.22 -0.28 -1.19
N LEU A 42 6.31 0.47 -1.05
CA LEU A 42 7.30 0.69 -2.10
C LEU A 42 8.62 0.02 -1.71
N ASN A 43 9.46 -0.27 -2.70
CA ASN A 43 10.84 -0.73 -2.51
C ASN A 43 11.00 -1.98 -1.62
N GLY A 44 9.96 -2.82 -1.51
CA GLY A 44 10.01 -4.04 -0.71
C GLY A 44 10.03 -3.82 0.80
N ILE A 45 9.53 -2.67 1.28
CA ILE A 45 9.31 -2.47 2.72
C ILE A 45 8.41 -3.57 3.28
N ASP A 46 8.79 -4.07 4.45
CA ASP A 46 8.05 -5.11 5.17
C ASP A 46 6.75 -4.50 5.73
N GLU A 47 5.63 -5.18 5.48
CA GLU A 47 4.30 -4.75 5.91
C GLU A 47 4.18 -4.66 7.44
N GLN A 48 4.94 -5.48 8.17
CA GLN A 48 4.93 -5.50 9.63
C GLN A 48 5.59 -4.27 10.23
N GLU A 49 6.52 -3.61 9.52
CA GLU A 49 7.09 -2.33 9.97
C GLU A 49 6.02 -1.23 10.03
N ILE A 50 5.03 -1.29 9.12
CA ILE A 50 3.87 -0.38 9.14
C ILE A 50 2.98 -0.65 10.36
N LEU A 51 2.69 -1.93 10.63
CA LEU A 51 1.91 -2.32 11.80
C LEU A 51 2.61 -1.91 13.10
N LYS A 52 3.92 -2.17 13.23
CA LYS A 52 4.70 -1.78 14.40
C LYS A 52 4.66 -0.27 14.61
N ALA A 53 4.90 0.52 13.57
CA ALA A 53 4.82 1.99 13.66
C ALA A 53 3.42 2.45 14.07
N ALA A 54 2.36 1.87 13.49
CA ALA A 54 0.99 2.21 13.84
C ALA A 54 0.67 1.94 15.31
N LEU A 55 1.08 0.79 15.84
CA LEU A 55 0.87 0.40 17.23
C LEU A 55 1.58 1.34 18.24
N GLN A 56 2.58 2.12 17.82
CA GLN A 56 3.22 3.13 18.68
C GLN A 56 2.47 4.47 18.73
N HIS A 57 1.62 4.77 17.75
CA HIS A 57 1.03 6.10 17.56
C HIS A 57 -0.48 6.15 17.68
N VAL A 58 -1.17 5.07 17.31
CA VAL A 58 -2.63 5.01 17.26
C VAL A 58 -3.12 3.68 17.81
N ARG A 59 -4.40 3.63 18.17
CA ARG A 59 -5.06 2.37 18.50
C ARG A 59 -5.52 1.71 17.21
N VAL A 60 -4.80 0.68 16.77
CA VAL A 60 -5.17 -0.10 15.58
C VAL A 60 -6.39 -0.96 15.89
N THR A 61 -7.43 -0.86 15.06
CA THR A 61 -8.66 -1.66 15.16
C THR A 61 -8.75 -2.74 14.08
N LYS A 62 -8.13 -2.50 12.91
CA LYS A 62 -8.00 -3.49 11.83
C LYS A 62 -6.67 -3.34 11.12
N TYR A 63 -6.03 -4.46 10.81
CA TYR A 63 -4.86 -4.55 9.94
C TYR A 63 -5.10 -5.62 8.89
N GLU A 64 -4.83 -5.30 7.63
CA GLU A 64 -4.98 -6.23 6.52
C GLU A 64 -3.87 -6.00 5.49
N PHE A 65 -3.14 -7.06 5.15
CA PHE A 65 -2.14 -7.03 4.10
C PHE A 65 -2.70 -7.64 2.81
N VAL A 66 -2.77 -6.83 1.76
CA VAL A 66 -3.32 -7.19 0.46
C VAL A 66 -2.17 -7.36 -0.53
N GLN A 67 -1.95 -8.62 -0.92
CA GLN A 67 -1.02 -8.97 -1.98
C GLN A 67 -1.72 -8.90 -3.35
N PRO A 68 -1.00 -8.51 -4.41
CA PRO A 68 -1.53 -8.58 -5.76
C PRO A 68 -1.86 -10.02 -6.16
N SER A 69 -2.92 -10.18 -6.94
CA SER A 69 -3.22 -11.46 -7.57
C SER A 69 -2.18 -11.82 -8.65
N LEU A 70 -2.02 -13.11 -8.94
CA LEU A 70 -1.15 -13.59 -10.04
C LEU A 70 -1.52 -12.94 -11.39
N ASN A 71 -2.83 -12.76 -11.65
CA ASN A 71 -3.30 -12.12 -12.87
C ASN A 71 -2.83 -10.66 -12.96
N GLU A 72 -2.85 -9.93 -11.86
CA GLU A 72 -2.36 -8.54 -11.81
C GLU A 72 -0.84 -8.43 -11.96
N ILE A 73 -0.10 -9.38 -11.40
CA ILE A 73 1.36 -9.50 -11.60
C ILE A 73 1.65 -9.76 -13.08
N PHE A 74 0.91 -10.67 -13.71
CA PHE A 74 1.07 -10.98 -15.13
C PHE A 74 0.80 -9.76 -16.00
N ILE A 75 -0.32 -9.05 -15.80
CA ILE A 75 -0.65 -7.85 -16.60
C ILE A 75 0.40 -6.74 -16.41
N SER A 76 0.91 -6.55 -15.19
CA SER A 76 2.00 -5.60 -14.92
C SER A 76 3.26 -5.93 -15.73
N SER A 77 3.57 -7.22 -15.90
CA SER A 77 4.77 -7.69 -16.58
C SER A 77 4.64 -7.54 -18.10
N VAL A 78 3.48 -7.88 -18.68
CA VAL A 78 3.27 -7.82 -20.15
C VAL A 78 2.94 -6.43 -20.70
N GLY A 79 2.47 -5.51 -19.85
CA GLY A 79 2.15 -4.12 -20.24
C GLY A 79 3.36 -3.28 -20.67
N THR A 80 4.59 -3.81 -20.51
CA THR A 80 5.85 -3.15 -20.89
C THR A 80 6.39 -3.63 -22.24
N ASP A 81 5.82 -4.70 -22.82
CA ASP A 81 6.40 -5.39 -23.99
C ASP A 81 5.67 -5.14 -25.32
N ASN A 82 4.64 -4.27 -25.34
CA ASN A 82 3.86 -4.01 -26.56
C ASN A 82 4.05 -2.60 -27.11
N VAL A 83 5.27 -2.29 -27.53
CA VAL A 83 5.50 -1.27 -28.57
C VAL A 83 5.96 -2.01 -29.83
N PRO A 84 5.07 -2.29 -30.80
CA PRO A 84 5.53 -2.68 -32.11
C PRO A 84 6.32 -1.51 -32.70
N LYS A 85 7.63 -1.70 -32.91
CA LYS A 85 8.40 -0.85 -33.81
C LYS A 85 7.96 -1.17 -35.23
N SER A 86 7.20 -0.26 -35.84
CA SER A 86 7.10 -0.06 -37.29
C SER A 86 6.90 1.42 -37.57
#